data_AF-A0A7X9J4G9-F1
#
_entry.id   AF-A0A7X9J4G9-F1
#
_cell.length_a   1.000
_cell.length_b   1.000
_cell.length_c   1.000
_cell.angle_alpha   90.00
_cell.angle_beta   90.00
_cell.angle_gamma   90.00
#
_symmetry.space_group_name_H-M   'P 1'
#
loop_
_entity.id
_entity.type
_entity.pdbx_description
1 polymer ?
#
loop_
_entity_poly.entity_id
_entity_poly.type
_entity_poly.pdbx_seq_one_letter_code
_entity_poly.pdbx_strand_id
1 'polypeptide(L)'
;MKRCGWLMVALVPFVLFGGCGPKPGTPDTGGKKKLTVCMLPKKKGVPYFTSCAQGAEEAAKELGNVELIYDGPTDGAAEKSASMIEKWTLQGVDVIAVSPNDPEVVSPAMRKAREKGIKVITWDADGATDAREFFVNQATAQEIGYGLVDTMAKDLGGAEPEGEVAIITATLTAANQN
;
A
#
# COMPACT_ATOMS: atom_id res chain seq x y z
N MET A 1 -24.98 -64.88 76.05
CA MET A 1 -24.08 -65.15 74.91
C MET A 1 -23.79 -63.82 74.20
N LYS A 2 -22.57 -63.31 74.40
CA LYS A 2 -21.67 -62.55 73.48
C LYS A 2 -22.16 -61.39 72.57
N ARG A 3 -21.69 -60.17 72.94
CA ARG A 3 -21.11 -59.01 72.16
C ARG A 3 -22.05 -58.18 71.26
N CYS A 4 -22.39 -56.92 71.55
CA CYS A 4 -21.64 -55.62 71.60
C CYS A 4 -21.15 -55.04 70.25
N GLY A 5 -21.91 -54.08 69.69
CA GLY A 5 -21.50 -52.69 69.43
C GLY A 5 -20.86 -52.29 68.09
N TRP A 6 -21.24 -51.06 67.64
CA TRP A 6 -20.60 -50.10 66.68
C TRP A 6 -21.39 -49.91 65.36
N LEU A 7 -21.57 -48.71 64.77
CA LEU A 7 -20.95 -47.39 64.96
C LEU A 7 -21.89 -46.28 64.39
N MET A 8 -21.91 -45.09 65.04
CA MET A 8 -22.46 -43.83 64.51
C MET A 8 -21.50 -43.19 63.50
N VAL A 9 -22.02 -42.54 62.45
CA VAL A 9 -21.29 -41.53 61.66
C VAL A 9 -22.10 -40.24 61.63
N ALA A 10 -21.51 -39.18 62.16
CA ALA A 10 -22.07 -37.84 62.27
C ALA A 10 -21.80 -37.01 60.99
N LEU A 11 -22.76 -36.17 60.61
CA LEU A 11 -22.65 -35.15 59.56
C LEU A 11 -21.77 -33.97 60.05
N VAL A 12 -20.86 -33.50 59.20
CA VAL A 12 -20.16 -32.21 59.34
C VAL A 12 -20.46 -31.36 58.09
N PRO A 13 -20.94 -30.11 58.20
CA PRO A 13 -21.20 -29.27 57.04
C PRO A 13 -19.89 -28.66 56.52
N PHE A 14 -19.65 -28.80 55.21
CA PHE A 14 -18.50 -28.22 54.52
C PHE A 14 -18.82 -26.78 54.12
N VAL A 15 -18.13 -25.83 54.74
CA VAL A 15 -18.17 -24.40 54.42
C VAL A 15 -17.35 -24.16 53.15
N LEU A 16 -18.00 -23.75 52.05
CA LEU A 16 -17.32 -23.38 50.80
C LEU A 16 -16.82 -21.93 50.88
N PHE A 17 -15.51 -21.79 50.98
CA PHE A 17 -14.77 -20.53 50.84
C PHE A 17 -14.86 -20.00 49.40
N GLY A 18 -15.19 -18.72 49.25
CA GLY A 18 -15.11 -17.99 47.98
C GLY A 18 -13.66 -17.74 47.57
N GLY A 19 -13.29 -18.23 46.38
CA GLY A 19 -12.01 -17.96 45.72
C GLY A 19 -12.23 -17.30 44.37
N CYS A 20 -11.79 -16.05 44.24
CA CYS A 20 -11.74 -15.30 42.99
C CYS A 20 -10.56 -15.83 42.16
N GLY A 21 -10.83 -16.62 41.12
CA GLY A 21 -9.83 -17.07 40.14
C GLY A 21 -9.89 -16.22 38.85
N PRO A 22 -8.78 -16.08 38.09
CA PRO A 22 -8.79 -15.38 36.81
C PRO A 22 -9.65 -16.14 35.80
N LYS A 23 -10.59 -15.45 35.15
CA LYS A 23 -11.36 -16.01 34.03
C LYS A 23 -10.38 -16.43 32.91
N PRO A 24 -10.57 -17.59 32.25
CA PRO A 24 -9.89 -17.89 31.01
C PRO A 24 -10.26 -16.82 29.98
N GLY A 25 -9.27 -16.13 29.43
CA GLY A 25 -9.47 -15.18 28.35
C GLY A 25 -10.01 -15.92 27.12
N THR A 26 -11.15 -15.48 26.61
CA THR A 26 -11.65 -15.84 25.29
C THR A 26 -10.55 -15.57 24.25
N PRO A 27 -10.26 -16.49 23.32
CA PRO A 27 -9.34 -16.20 22.22
C PRO A 27 -9.85 -14.98 21.45
N ASP A 28 -8.98 -13.99 21.28
CA ASP A 28 -9.23 -12.83 20.43
C ASP A 28 -9.48 -13.32 19.00
N THR A 29 -10.74 -13.31 18.58
CA THR A 29 -11.15 -13.61 17.21
C THR A 29 -10.80 -12.43 16.31
N GLY A 30 -9.55 -12.39 15.86
CA GLY A 30 -9.17 -12.04 14.49
C GLY A 30 -9.62 -10.67 13.96
N GLY A 31 -9.27 -9.58 14.64
CA GLY A 31 -9.26 -8.26 14.00
C GLY A 31 -8.17 -8.19 12.92
N LYS A 32 -8.50 -7.72 11.70
CA LYS A 32 -7.48 -7.48 10.66
C LYS A 32 -6.43 -6.50 11.20
N LYS A 33 -5.14 -6.85 11.13
CA LYS A 33 -4.04 -5.94 11.47
C LYS A 33 -4.22 -4.62 10.72
N LYS A 34 -4.16 -3.49 11.44
CA LYS A 34 -4.12 -2.17 10.81
C LYS A 34 -2.82 -2.03 10.02
N LEU A 35 -2.92 -1.63 8.75
CA LEU A 35 -1.80 -1.43 7.84
C LEU A 35 -1.65 0.05 7.53
N THR A 36 -0.43 0.57 7.58
CA THR A 36 -0.12 1.93 7.11
C THR A 36 0.46 1.87 5.70
N VAL A 37 -0.22 2.52 4.75
CA VAL A 37 0.15 2.56 3.33
C VAL A 37 0.49 4.00 2.96
N CYS A 38 1.73 4.27 2.58
CA CYS A 38 2.14 5.57 2.05
C CYS A 38 2.07 5.55 0.53
N MET A 39 1.22 6.40 -0.05
CA MET A 39 1.06 6.56 -1.50
C MET A 39 1.76 7.85 -1.96
N LEU A 40 2.76 7.68 -2.82
CA LEU A 40 3.62 8.75 -3.34
C LEU A 40 3.34 8.98 -4.83
N PRO A 41 2.77 10.14 -5.23
CA PRO A 41 2.65 10.53 -6.63
C PRO A 41 3.95 11.17 -7.14
N LYS A 42 4.10 11.31 -8.47
CA LYS A 42 5.20 12.10 -9.05
C LYS A 42 5.22 13.53 -8.52
N LYS A 43 4.04 14.14 -8.41
CA LYS A 43 3.87 15.53 -7.98
C LYS A 43 2.46 15.77 -7.43
N LYS A 44 2.36 16.34 -6.23
CA LYS A 44 1.07 16.78 -5.67
C LYS A 44 0.56 18.03 -6.37
N GLY A 45 -0.77 18.15 -6.43
CA GLY A 45 -1.46 19.28 -7.04
C GLY A 45 -1.79 19.10 -8.53
N VAL A 46 -1.38 17.99 -9.15
CA VAL A 46 -1.83 17.62 -10.50
C VAL A 46 -3.16 16.87 -10.40
N PRO A 47 -4.23 17.29 -11.12
CA PRO A 47 -5.55 16.68 -11.02
C PRO A 47 -5.57 15.17 -11.23
N TYR A 48 -4.77 14.64 -12.17
CA TYR A 48 -4.63 13.20 -12.40
C TYR A 48 -4.29 12.43 -11.12
N PHE A 49 -3.27 12.86 -10.38
CA PHE A 49 -2.86 12.18 -9.14
C PHE A 49 -3.86 12.40 -8.00
N THR A 50 -4.56 13.54 -7.98
CA THR A 50 -5.67 13.76 -7.02
C THR A 50 -6.79 12.75 -7.25
N SER A 51 -7.14 12.46 -8.50
CA SER A 51 -8.14 11.42 -8.81
C SER A 51 -7.66 10.01 -8.42
N CYS A 52 -6.39 9.68 -8.65
CA CYS A 52 -5.82 8.41 -8.18
C CYS A 52 -5.87 8.27 -6.66
N ALA A 53 -5.58 9.36 -5.93
CA ALA A 53 -5.66 9.38 -4.46
C ALA A 53 -7.09 9.13 -3.97
N GLN A 54 -8.10 9.71 -4.62
CA GLN A 54 -9.51 9.45 -4.28
C GLN A 54 -9.87 7.97 -4.41
N GLY A 55 -9.48 7.33 -5.52
CA GLY A 55 -9.70 5.89 -5.69
C GLY A 55 -8.96 5.04 -4.64
N ALA A 56 -7.75 5.44 -4.25
CA ALA A 56 -7.01 4.76 -3.19
C ALA A 56 -7.67 4.95 -1.80
N GLU A 57 -8.21 6.13 -1.52
CA GLU A 57 -8.96 6.40 -0.28
C GLU A 57 -10.25 5.58 -0.19
N GLU A 58 -10.97 5.43 -1.31
CA GLU A 58 -12.14 4.55 -1.41
C GLU A 58 -11.77 3.10 -1.12
N ALA A 59 -10.72 2.57 -1.76
CA ALA A 59 -10.23 1.22 -1.52
C ALA A 59 -9.78 1.02 -0.05
N ALA A 60 -9.11 2.00 0.55
CA ALA A 60 -8.71 1.95 1.96
C ALA A 60 -9.93 1.86 2.90
N LYS A 61 -10.99 2.62 2.62
CA LYS A 61 -12.26 2.57 3.37
C LYS A 61 -12.95 1.22 3.22
N GLU A 62 -13.00 0.66 2.02
CA GLU A 62 -13.60 -0.66 1.76
C GLU A 62 -12.87 -1.79 2.50
N LEU A 63 -11.54 -1.73 2.56
CA LEU A 63 -10.74 -2.73 3.28
C LEU A 63 -10.94 -2.64 4.80
N GLY A 64 -11.16 -1.43 5.32
CA GLY A 64 -11.49 -1.15 6.72
C GLY A 64 -10.33 -1.27 7.71
N ASN A 65 -9.15 -1.70 7.27
CA ASN A 65 -7.94 -1.86 8.08
C ASN A 65 -6.72 -1.16 7.49
N VAL A 66 -6.91 -0.22 6.56
CA VAL A 66 -5.81 0.53 5.91
C VAL A 66 -5.87 1.99 6.34
N GLU A 67 -4.75 2.49 6.86
CA GLU A 67 -4.46 3.91 7.00
C GLU A 67 -3.64 4.36 5.79
N LEU A 68 -4.29 5.09 4.89
CA LEU A 68 -3.63 5.65 3.71
C LEU A 68 -3.03 7.01 4.04
N ILE A 69 -1.76 7.20 3.70
CA ILE A 69 -1.05 8.47 3.75
C ILE A 69 -0.71 8.86 2.31
N TYR A 70 -1.45 9.81 1.74
CA TYR A 70 -1.15 10.36 0.42
C TYR A 70 -0.27 11.61 0.53
N ASP A 71 1.03 11.46 0.20
CA ASP A 71 1.96 12.57 0.24
C ASP A 71 3.08 12.46 -0.79
N GLY A 72 3.65 13.58 -1.21
CA GLY A 72 4.67 13.63 -2.26
C GLY A 72 5.20 15.05 -2.51
N PRO A 73 6.21 15.19 -3.37
CA PRO A 73 6.77 16.51 -3.69
C PRO A 73 5.73 17.39 -4.41
N THR A 74 5.76 18.70 -4.15
CA THR A 74 4.91 19.68 -4.85
C THR A 74 5.60 20.29 -6.07
N ASP A 75 6.92 20.14 -6.18
CA ASP A 75 7.74 20.60 -7.30
C ASP A 75 8.12 19.47 -8.28
N GLY A 76 7.90 18.21 -7.91
CA GLY A 76 8.23 17.04 -8.73
C GLY A 76 9.68 16.57 -8.61
N ALA A 77 10.46 17.09 -7.65
CA ALA A 77 11.86 16.69 -7.46
C ALA A 77 11.96 15.22 -7.00
N ALA A 78 12.72 14.41 -7.73
CA ALA A 78 12.87 12.99 -7.46
C ALA A 78 13.62 12.72 -6.14
N GLU A 79 14.58 13.56 -5.78
CA GLU A 79 15.36 13.47 -4.54
C GLU A 79 14.49 13.67 -3.30
N LYS A 80 13.46 14.52 -3.40
CA LYS A 80 12.45 14.67 -2.35
C LYS A 80 11.62 13.40 -2.21
N SER A 81 11.27 12.76 -3.32
CA SER A 81 10.57 11.47 -3.29
C SER A 81 11.41 10.40 -2.61
N ALA A 82 12.69 10.27 -2.97
CA ALA A 82 13.62 9.36 -2.31
C ALA A 82 13.74 9.63 -0.80
N SER A 83 13.87 10.91 -0.41
CA SER A 83 13.94 11.31 1.02
C SER A 83 12.66 10.94 1.79
N MET A 84 11.49 11.04 1.16
CA MET A 84 10.22 10.65 1.77
C MET A 84 10.11 9.13 1.96
N ILE A 85 10.57 8.34 1.00
CA ILE A 85 10.66 6.88 1.13
C ILE A 85 11.58 6.49 2.29
N GLU A 86 12.75 7.13 2.40
CA GLU A 86 13.68 6.88 3.52
C GLU A 86 13.04 7.25 4.87
N LYS A 87 12.33 8.39 4.94
CA LYS A 87 11.57 8.78 6.15
C LYS A 87 10.51 7.74 6.53
N TRP A 88 9.65 7.33 5.60
CA TRP A 88 8.64 6.30 5.88
C TRP A 88 9.25 4.96 6.23
N THR A 89 10.43 4.67 5.68
CA THR A 89 11.20 3.48 6.04
C THR A 89 11.60 3.49 7.50
N LEU A 90 12.14 4.62 7.98
CA LEU A 90 12.48 4.79 9.39
C LEU A 90 11.26 4.76 10.31
N GLN A 91 10.10 5.21 9.82
CA GLN A 91 8.83 5.14 10.54
C GLN A 91 8.23 3.74 10.60
N GLY A 92 8.75 2.78 9.83
CA GLY A 92 8.30 1.39 9.85
C GLY A 92 6.89 1.19 9.31
N VAL A 93 6.51 1.93 8.25
CA VAL A 93 5.22 1.73 7.56
C VAL A 93 5.16 0.34 6.91
N ASP A 94 3.94 -0.19 6.69
CA ASP A 94 3.79 -1.53 6.12
C ASP A 94 4.02 -1.54 4.60
N VAL A 95 3.54 -0.50 3.90
CA VAL A 95 3.59 -0.41 2.43
C VAL A 95 3.96 0.99 1.95
N ILE A 96 4.79 1.05 0.90
CA ILE A 96 5.05 2.25 0.10
C ILE A 96 4.60 1.97 -1.34
N ALA A 97 3.62 2.71 -1.82
CA ALA A 97 3.13 2.69 -3.19
C ALA A 97 3.59 3.96 -3.92
N VAL A 98 4.53 3.83 -4.86
CA VAL A 98 5.21 5.00 -5.45
C VAL A 98 5.08 5.07 -6.98
N SER A 99 4.76 6.26 -7.50
CA SER A 99 4.98 6.64 -8.91
C SER A 99 6.29 7.44 -8.99
N PRO A 100 7.43 6.81 -9.34
CA PRO A 100 8.72 7.49 -9.40
C PRO A 100 8.77 8.43 -10.62
N ASN A 101 8.99 9.72 -10.36
CA ASN A 101 9.21 10.70 -11.44
C ASN A 101 10.57 10.50 -12.15
N ASP A 102 11.52 9.86 -11.48
CA ASP A 102 12.80 9.43 -12.03
C ASP A 102 13.17 8.06 -11.42
N PRO A 103 13.10 6.97 -12.19
CA PRO A 103 13.39 5.63 -11.71
C PRO A 103 14.79 5.46 -11.14
N GLU A 104 15.80 6.08 -11.75
CA GLU A 104 17.20 5.93 -11.37
C GLU A 104 17.49 6.59 -10.02
N VAL A 105 16.87 7.75 -9.77
CA VAL A 105 17.00 8.47 -8.50
C VAL A 105 16.21 7.81 -7.38
N VAL A 106 15.01 7.30 -7.65
CA VAL A 106 14.07 6.82 -6.61
C VAL A 106 14.29 5.35 -6.24
N SER A 107 14.65 4.49 -7.20
CA SER A 107 14.80 3.05 -6.98
C SER A 107 15.81 2.64 -5.89
N PRO A 108 16.95 3.34 -5.69
CA PRO A 108 17.85 3.06 -4.57
C PRO A 108 17.17 3.16 -3.19
N ALA A 109 16.30 4.15 -2.96
CA ALA A 109 15.57 4.29 -1.70
C ALA A 109 14.50 3.20 -1.55
N MET A 110 13.83 2.84 -2.65
CA MET A 110 12.88 1.73 -2.69
C MET A 110 13.52 0.38 -2.30
N ARG A 111 14.71 0.07 -2.84
CA ARG A 111 15.47 -1.13 -2.45
C ARG A 111 15.77 -1.17 -0.96
N LYS A 112 16.28 -0.07 -0.38
CA LYS A 112 16.55 0.02 1.06
C LYS A 112 15.29 -0.19 1.91
N ALA A 113 14.14 0.31 1.47
CA ALA A 113 12.87 0.09 2.17
C ALA A 113 12.51 -1.41 2.20
N ARG A 114 12.68 -2.12 1.07
CA ARG A 114 12.46 -3.56 0.98
C ARG A 114 13.39 -4.37 1.87
N GLU A 115 14.67 -4.00 1.95
CA GLU A 115 15.64 -4.62 2.86
C GLU A 115 15.24 -4.50 4.34
N LYS A 116 14.41 -3.50 4.68
CA LYS A 116 13.81 -3.33 6.02
C LYS A 116 12.47 -4.03 6.21
N GLY A 117 12.04 -4.81 5.22
CA GLY A 117 10.80 -5.59 5.27
C GLY A 117 9.54 -4.84 4.83
N ILE A 118 9.67 -3.60 4.36
CA ILE A 118 8.55 -2.80 3.86
C ILE A 118 8.18 -3.29 2.46
N LYS A 119 6.88 -3.43 2.20
CA LYS A 119 6.41 -3.78 0.85
C LYS A 119 6.43 -2.54 -0.02
N VAL A 120 7.13 -2.62 -1.15
CA VAL A 120 7.22 -1.52 -2.11
C VAL A 120 6.56 -1.94 -3.40
N ILE A 121 5.59 -1.16 -3.88
CA ILE A 121 4.94 -1.35 -5.17
C ILE A 121 5.05 -0.06 -5.98
N THR A 122 4.97 -0.19 -7.30
CA THR A 122 4.90 0.97 -8.20
C THR A 122 3.52 1.08 -8.81
N TRP A 123 3.12 2.31 -9.15
CA TRP A 123 1.86 2.61 -9.84
C TRP A 123 2.07 3.80 -10.77
N ASP A 124 1.31 3.88 -11.86
CA ASP A 124 1.42 4.91 -12.92
C ASP A 124 2.76 4.91 -13.66
N ALA A 125 3.88 5.17 -12.97
CA ALA A 125 5.24 5.01 -13.47
C ALA A 125 5.90 3.80 -12.79
N ASP A 126 6.80 3.11 -13.49
CA ASP A 126 7.57 2.02 -12.89
C ASP A 126 8.98 2.47 -12.45
N GLY A 127 9.55 1.72 -11.52
CA GLY A 127 10.94 1.82 -11.08
C GLY A 127 11.78 0.65 -11.60
N ALA A 128 12.99 0.49 -11.06
CA ALA A 128 13.77 -0.71 -11.30
C ALA A 128 13.02 -1.95 -10.79
N THR A 129 13.01 -3.03 -11.57
CA THR A 129 12.20 -4.22 -11.29
C THR A 129 12.61 -4.93 -10.00
N ASP A 130 13.88 -4.82 -9.60
CA ASP A 130 14.43 -5.34 -8.34
C ASP A 130 14.08 -4.46 -7.13
N ALA A 131 13.54 -3.26 -7.34
CA ALA A 131 13.21 -2.30 -6.29
C ALA A 131 11.75 -2.38 -5.81
N ARG A 132 10.93 -3.27 -6.39
CA ARG A 132 9.48 -3.36 -6.11
C ARG A 132 8.96 -4.80 -6.22
N GLU A 133 7.81 -5.05 -5.62
CA GLU A 133 7.11 -6.36 -5.68
C GLU A 133 6.38 -6.53 -7.01
N PHE A 134 5.56 -5.55 -7.39
CA PHE A 134 4.84 -5.52 -8.66
C PHE A 134 4.53 -4.08 -9.06
N PHE A 135 4.16 -3.90 -10.33
CA PHE A 135 3.79 -2.63 -10.94
C PHE A 135 2.30 -2.66 -11.30
N VAL A 136 1.55 -1.69 -10.78
CA VAL A 136 0.16 -1.42 -11.20
C VAL A 136 0.20 -0.54 -12.44
N ASN A 137 0.20 -1.19 -13.61
CA ASN A 137 0.29 -0.53 -14.90
C ASN A 137 -1.10 -0.23 -15.49
N GLN A 138 -1.31 1.00 -15.94
CA GLN A 138 -2.54 1.48 -16.55
C GLN A 138 -2.80 0.86 -17.94
N ALA A 139 -1.74 0.70 -18.74
CA ALA A 139 -1.76 0.11 -20.07
C ALA A 139 -0.33 -0.21 -20.52
N THR A 140 -0.18 -1.09 -21.51
CA THR A 140 1.15 -1.31 -22.10
C THR A 140 1.60 -0.06 -22.86
N ALA A 141 2.91 0.18 -22.93
CA ALA A 141 3.45 1.30 -23.71
C ALA A 141 3.04 1.22 -25.20
N GLN A 142 2.92 -0.01 -25.72
CA GLN A 142 2.45 -0.25 -27.09
C GLN A 142 1.01 0.21 -27.29
N GLU A 143 0.09 -0.15 -26.40
CA GLU A 143 -1.32 0.23 -26.51
C GLU A 143 -1.52 1.74 -26.34
N ILE A 144 -0.75 2.38 -25.45
CA ILE A 144 -0.73 3.84 -25.33
C ILE A 144 -0.22 4.47 -26.64
N GLY A 145 0.90 3.97 -27.17
CA GLY A 145 1.48 4.46 -28.42
C GLY A 145 0.52 4.33 -29.60
N TYR A 146 -0.13 3.17 -29.75
CA TYR A 146 -1.14 2.96 -30.78
C TYR A 146 -2.34 3.87 -30.61
N GLY A 147 -2.89 4.01 -29.39
CA GLY A 147 -4.00 4.92 -29.15
C GLY A 147 -3.68 6.38 -29.50
N LEU A 148 -2.48 6.85 -29.16
CA LEU A 148 -2.01 8.20 -29.50
C LEU A 148 -1.86 8.39 -31.01
N VAL A 149 -1.19 7.46 -31.69
CA VAL A 149 -0.94 7.55 -33.14
C VAL A 149 -2.23 7.37 -33.94
N ASP A 150 -3.14 6.47 -33.52
CA ASP A 150 -4.45 6.29 -34.16
C ASP A 150 -5.31 7.55 -34.04
N THR A 151 -5.26 8.21 -32.89
CA THR A 151 -5.99 9.48 -32.68
C THR A 151 -5.41 10.58 -33.57
N MET A 152 -4.08 10.71 -33.58
CA MET A 152 -3.37 11.66 -34.44
C MET A 152 -3.65 11.43 -35.93
N ALA A 153 -3.62 10.17 -36.41
CA ALA A 153 -3.90 9.83 -37.80
C ALA A 153 -5.36 10.15 -38.19
N LYS A 154 -6.33 9.90 -37.28
CA LYS A 154 -7.73 10.31 -37.49
C LYS A 154 -7.85 11.82 -37.66
N ASP A 155 -7.15 12.59 -36.84
CA ASP A 155 -7.17 14.05 -36.91
C ASP A 155 -6.48 14.59 -38.18
N LEU A 156 -5.54 13.83 -38.77
CA LEU A 156 -4.77 14.19 -39.98
C LEU A 156 -5.36 13.67 -41.30
N GLY A 157 -6.58 13.13 -41.32
CA GLY A 157 -7.23 12.67 -42.55
C GLY A 157 -7.56 11.17 -42.61
N GLY A 158 -7.34 10.44 -41.53
CA GLY A 158 -7.79 9.06 -41.37
C GLY A 158 -6.97 8.07 -42.20
N ALA A 159 -7.52 7.60 -43.32
CA ALA A 159 -6.92 6.54 -44.13
C ALA A 159 -5.62 6.97 -44.85
N GLU A 160 -5.49 8.26 -45.15
CA GLU A 160 -4.33 8.85 -45.82
C GLU A 160 -3.85 10.08 -45.01
N PRO A 161 -3.26 9.87 -43.81
CA PRO A 161 -2.91 10.97 -42.92
C PRO A 161 -1.68 11.73 -43.44
N GLU A 162 -1.79 13.05 -43.59
CA GLU A 162 -0.70 13.91 -44.04
C GLU A 162 -0.62 15.18 -43.19
N GLY A 163 0.58 15.53 -42.71
CA GLY A 163 0.81 16.74 -41.94
C GLY A 163 2.11 16.71 -41.13
N GLU A 164 2.45 17.86 -40.55
CA GLU A 164 3.56 17.97 -39.60
C GLU A 164 3.07 17.73 -38.17
N VAL A 165 3.87 17.00 -37.39
CA VAL A 165 3.53 16.61 -36.02
C VAL A 165 4.64 17.01 -35.06
N ALA A 166 4.26 17.38 -33.83
CA ALA A 166 5.18 17.66 -32.75
C ALA A 166 4.83 16.78 -31.54
N ILE A 167 5.85 16.22 -30.88
CA ILE A 167 5.70 15.51 -29.61
C ILE A 167 6.06 16.49 -28.49
N ILE A 168 5.07 16.80 -27.64
CA ILE A 168 5.28 17.59 -26.43
C ILE A 168 5.40 16.61 -25.27
N THR A 169 6.53 16.62 -24.59
CA THR A 169 6.86 15.73 -23.46
C THR A 169 7.20 16.53 -22.22
N ALA A 170 7.14 15.93 -21.03
CA ALA A 170 7.56 16.56 -19.79
C ALA A 170 9.08 16.36 -19.58
N THR A 171 9.48 15.35 -18.79
CA THR A 171 10.90 15.07 -18.49
C THR A 171 11.38 13.83 -19.22
N LEU A 172 12.63 13.88 -19.71
CA LEU A 172 13.22 12.78 -20.49
C LEU A 172 13.61 11.56 -19.65
N THR A 173 13.71 11.72 -18.33
CA THR A 173 14.09 10.63 -17.41
C THR A 173 12.90 9.93 -16.77
N ALA A 174 11.68 10.46 -16.94
CA ALA A 174 10.49 9.80 -16.43
C ALA A 174 10.16 8.55 -17.24
N ALA A 175 9.75 7.47 -16.55
CA ALA A 175 9.36 6.21 -17.20
C ALA A 175 8.14 6.36 -18.13
N ASN A 176 7.26 7.32 -17.84
CA ASN A 176 6.10 7.69 -18.64
C ASN A 176 5.76 9.18 -18.49
N GLN A 177 4.89 9.68 -19.37
CA GLN A 177 4.41 11.06 -19.39
C GLN A 177 2.92 11.10 -19.03
N ASN A 178 2.49 12.16 -18.34
CA ASN A 178 1.12 12.34 -17.84
C ASN A 178 0.55 13.67 -18.31
#